data_AF-A0A1G1Q3C0-F1
#
_entry.id   AF-A0A1G1Q3C0-F1
#
_cell.length_a   1.000
_cell.length_b   1.000
_cell.length_c   1.000
_cell.angle_alpha   90.00
_cell.angle_beta   90.00
_cell.angle_gamma   90.00
#
_symmetry.space_group_name_H-M   'P 1'
#
loop_
_entity.id
_entity.type
_entity.pdbx_description
1 polymer ?
#
loop_
_entity_poly.entity_id
_entity_poly.type
_entity_poly.pdbx_seq_one_letter_code
_entity_poly.pdbx_strand_id
1 'polypeptide(L)'
;MHKITFYPLGNADSYLVDLDKGKKLLFDYAQCRDEEDDKDRRIDLASALKNDLKESDRNYYDVVAFTHCDDDHIGGFSEFFYLQHAEKYQDEKRVKINELWVPAAIVIEEGLTGEAAILRAEARYRLKEGKNIRVFSRPDRLKDWLKKEGIDIEQRKNLITDAGNVVPGFSKTTDGVEFFVHSPFAVRHEDKLIDRNETCLVMQATFLFENRETMFLLTADTHYDVWKDIVNITKYHKNEKRLEWDVFKISHHCSYTALNEEKGKDKTVPIEEVKWLFNKGNKKGLLISTSKPIPNNDEDKQPPHRQAANYYKDVAYDIDGEFKVTMEHPSEINPKPLVITIDGFGATLKKSI
;
A
#
# COMPACT_ATOMS: atom_id res chain seq x y z
N MET A 1 -17.77 2.70 -12.14
CA MET A 1 -17.62 2.40 -10.70
C MET A 1 -16.18 2.01 -10.46
N HIS A 2 -15.55 2.50 -9.39
CA HIS A 2 -14.22 2.05 -8.99
C HIS A 2 -14.33 0.82 -8.08
N LYS A 3 -13.28 0.00 -8.00
CA LYS A 3 -13.23 -1.19 -7.14
C LYS A 3 -11.88 -1.26 -6.44
N ILE A 4 -11.88 -1.63 -5.15
CA ILE A 4 -10.68 -2.01 -4.40
C ILE A 4 -10.85 -3.47 -4.00
N THR A 5 -9.87 -4.31 -4.34
CA THR A 5 -9.90 -5.75 -4.04
C THR A 5 -8.70 -6.12 -3.18
N PHE A 6 -8.94 -6.56 -1.95
CA PHE A 6 -7.91 -7.08 -1.05
C PHE A 6 -7.88 -8.61 -1.12
N TYR A 7 -6.70 -9.20 -1.27
CA TYR A 7 -6.55 -10.64 -1.42
C TYR A 7 -6.24 -11.33 -0.07
N PRO A 8 -6.81 -12.52 0.20
CA PRO A 8 -6.53 -13.28 1.41
C PRO A 8 -5.20 -14.04 1.28
N LEU A 9 -4.12 -13.44 1.77
CA LEU A 9 -2.74 -13.93 1.59
C LEU A 9 -2.05 -14.30 2.91
N GLY A 10 -2.78 -14.37 4.02
CA GLY A 10 -2.20 -14.48 5.36
C GLY A 10 -1.78 -13.10 5.85
N ASN A 11 -0.58 -12.98 6.42
CA ASN A 11 0.04 -11.70 6.76
C ASN A 11 0.91 -11.27 5.59
N ALA A 12 0.26 -10.84 4.53
CA ALA A 12 0.91 -10.34 3.33
C ALA A 12 -0.03 -9.40 2.60
N ASP A 13 0.56 -8.48 1.83
CA ASP A 13 -0.15 -7.43 1.15
C ASP A 13 -0.12 -7.65 -0.36
N SER A 14 -1.32 -7.70 -0.94
CA SER A 14 -1.54 -7.34 -2.33
C SER A 14 -2.98 -6.87 -2.45
N TYR A 15 -3.20 -5.76 -3.13
CA TYR A 15 -4.55 -5.31 -3.44
C TYR A 15 -4.61 -4.56 -4.77
N LEU A 16 -5.73 -4.73 -5.45
CA LEU A 16 -5.99 -4.20 -6.78
C LEU A 16 -6.97 -3.03 -6.69
N VAL A 17 -6.63 -1.92 -7.33
CA VAL A 17 -7.51 -0.77 -7.55
C VAL A 17 -7.88 -0.72 -9.03
N ASP A 18 -9.15 -0.97 -9.33
CA ASP A 18 -9.74 -0.80 -10.64
C ASP A 18 -10.44 0.55 -10.71
N LEU A 19 -10.02 1.41 -11.63
CA LEU A 19 -10.65 2.70 -11.86
C LEU A 19 -11.82 2.57 -12.84
N ASP A 20 -12.85 3.37 -12.66
CA ASP A 20 -14.01 3.41 -13.56
C ASP A 20 -13.66 3.82 -14.99
N LYS A 21 -12.49 4.43 -15.19
CA LYS A 21 -11.91 4.77 -16.50
C LYS A 21 -11.01 3.68 -17.09
N GLY A 22 -11.00 2.48 -16.50
CA GLY A 22 -10.36 1.27 -17.06
C GLY A 22 -8.90 1.06 -16.69
N LYS A 23 -8.26 2.03 -16.01
CA LYS A 23 -6.90 1.85 -15.45
C LYS A 23 -6.93 0.87 -14.28
N LYS A 24 -5.91 0.02 -14.18
CA LYS A 24 -5.71 -0.96 -13.10
C LYS A 24 -4.38 -0.72 -12.40
N LEU A 25 -4.42 -0.53 -11.09
CA LEU A 25 -3.24 -0.31 -10.24
C LEU A 25 -3.13 -1.42 -9.21
N LEU A 26 -2.02 -2.13 -9.20
CA LEU A 26 -1.72 -3.14 -8.18
C LEU A 26 -0.77 -2.54 -7.14
N PHE A 27 -1.10 -2.68 -5.87
CA PHE A 27 -0.25 -2.30 -4.75
C PHE A 27 0.25 -3.56 -4.06
N ASP A 28 1.56 -3.70 -4.02
CA ASP A 28 2.34 -4.86 -3.58
C ASP A 28 1.99 -6.16 -4.34
N TYR A 29 2.87 -7.15 -4.24
CA TYR A 29 2.66 -8.48 -4.78
C TYR A 29 3.39 -9.50 -3.92
N ALA A 30 2.63 -10.39 -3.29
CA ALA A 30 3.18 -11.49 -2.51
C ALA A 30 2.40 -12.78 -2.78
N GLN A 31 2.99 -13.66 -3.59
CA GLN A 31 2.46 -15.01 -3.79
C GLN A 31 2.84 -15.86 -2.58
N CYS A 32 1.93 -15.93 -1.61
CA CYS A 32 2.20 -16.61 -0.35
C CYS A 32 1.64 -18.03 -0.28
N ARG A 33 0.71 -18.42 -1.16
CA ARG A 33 0.10 -19.76 -1.12
C ARG A 33 1.15 -20.85 -1.29
N ASP A 34 1.11 -21.82 -0.41
CA ASP A 34 1.85 -23.07 -0.51
C ASP A 34 0.96 -24.11 -1.23
N GLU A 35 1.38 -24.56 -2.41
CA GLU A 35 0.64 -25.55 -3.19
C GLU A 35 0.78 -26.97 -2.65
N GLU A 36 1.78 -27.23 -1.80
CA GLU A 36 2.05 -28.53 -1.20
C GLU A 36 1.25 -28.75 0.10
N ASP A 37 0.72 -27.67 0.71
CA ASP A 37 -0.15 -27.73 1.89
C ASP A 37 -1.64 -27.65 1.52
N ASP A 38 -2.35 -28.78 1.63
CA ASP A 38 -3.79 -28.88 1.35
C ASP A 38 -4.68 -28.10 2.33
N LYS A 39 -4.11 -27.65 3.45
CA LYS A 39 -4.77 -26.80 4.45
C LYS A 39 -4.52 -25.32 4.21
N ASP A 40 -3.60 -24.95 3.32
CA ASP A 40 -3.39 -23.54 3.02
C ASP A 40 -4.62 -22.95 2.34
N ARG A 41 -5.24 -21.99 3.03
CA ARG A 41 -6.45 -21.30 2.59
C ARG A 41 -6.15 -20.01 1.83
N ARG A 42 -4.89 -19.60 1.72
CA ARG A 42 -4.50 -18.40 0.97
C ARG A 42 -4.88 -18.56 -0.50
N ILE A 43 -5.30 -17.46 -1.11
CA ILE A 43 -5.62 -17.48 -2.55
C ILE A 43 -4.35 -17.71 -3.37
N ASP A 44 -4.49 -18.41 -4.49
CA ASP A 44 -3.48 -18.34 -5.56
C ASP A 44 -3.59 -16.97 -6.24
N LEU A 45 -2.73 -16.04 -5.82
CA LEU A 45 -2.73 -14.66 -6.27
C LEU A 45 -2.41 -14.58 -7.76
N ALA A 46 -1.41 -15.36 -8.22
CA ALA A 46 -0.98 -15.36 -9.61
C ALA A 46 -2.13 -15.74 -10.55
N SER A 47 -2.86 -16.80 -10.24
CA SER A 47 -4.02 -17.22 -11.02
C SER A 47 -5.16 -16.20 -10.94
N ALA A 48 -5.46 -15.66 -9.75
CA ALA A 48 -6.50 -14.66 -9.57
C ALA A 48 -6.26 -13.38 -10.40
N LEU A 49 -5.04 -12.86 -10.37
CA LEU A 49 -4.65 -11.66 -11.12
C LEU A 49 -4.59 -11.91 -12.64
N LYS A 50 -4.08 -13.07 -13.09
CA LYS A 50 -4.11 -13.44 -14.52
C LYS A 50 -5.54 -13.57 -15.05
N ASN A 51 -6.46 -14.12 -14.26
CA ASN A 51 -7.87 -14.22 -14.63
C ASN A 51 -8.52 -12.84 -14.74
N ASP A 52 -8.28 -11.93 -13.79
CA ASP A 52 -8.78 -10.54 -13.84
C ASP A 52 -8.28 -9.78 -15.08
N LEU A 53 -7.00 -9.93 -15.41
CA LEU A 53 -6.41 -9.33 -16.61
C LEU A 53 -7.01 -9.91 -17.90
N LYS A 54 -7.22 -11.23 -17.95
CA LYS A 54 -7.86 -11.91 -19.08
C LYS A 54 -9.31 -11.47 -19.27
N GLU A 55 -10.08 -11.32 -18.19
CA GLU A 55 -11.45 -10.79 -18.23
C GLU A 55 -11.50 -9.36 -18.78
N SER A 56 -10.40 -8.62 -18.65
CA SER A 56 -10.25 -7.26 -19.16
C SER A 56 -9.47 -7.18 -20.49
N ASP A 57 -9.26 -8.32 -21.16
CA ASP A 57 -8.52 -8.45 -22.43
C ASP A 57 -7.16 -7.72 -22.45
N ARG A 58 -6.38 -7.87 -21.38
CA ARG A 58 -5.06 -7.24 -21.22
C ARG A 58 -4.06 -8.16 -20.53
N ASN A 59 -2.78 -7.84 -20.63
CA ASN A 59 -1.67 -8.57 -20.00
C ASN A 59 -0.72 -7.66 -19.22
N TYR A 60 -1.21 -6.50 -18.79
CA TYR A 60 -0.42 -5.48 -18.11
C TYR A 60 -1.24 -4.78 -17.03
N TYR A 61 -0.56 -4.28 -15.99
CA TYR A 61 -1.10 -3.26 -15.08
C TYR A 61 -0.60 -1.88 -15.49
N ASP A 62 -1.45 -0.85 -15.31
CA ASP A 62 -1.06 0.54 -15.58
C ASP A 62 -0.01 0.99 -14.57
N VAL A 63 -0.19 0.60 -13.31
CA VAL A 63 0.76 0.84 -12.23
C VAL A 63 0.93 -0.45 -11.44
N VAL A 64 2.18 -0.78 -11.09
CA VAL A 64 2.48 -1.65 -9.96
C VAL A 64 3.31 -0.86 -8.97
N ALA A 65 2.80 -0.72 -7.75
CA ALA A 65 3.44 0.03 -6.68
C ALA A 65 3.94 -0.93 -5.61
N PHE A 66 5.24 -0.92 -5.32
CA PHE A 66 5.81 -1.63 -4.18
C PHE A 66 6.06 -0.64 -3.05
N THR A 67 5.47 -0.91 -1.90
CA THR A 67 5.51 -0.02 -0.75
C THR A 67 6.83 -0.10 -0.01
N HIS A 68 7.47 -1.27 0.02
CA HIS A 68 8.81 -1.55 0.53
C HIS A 68 9.30 -2.93 0.05
N CYS A 69 10.37 -3.47 0.63
CA CYS A 69 11.10 -4.65 0.14
C CYS A 69 10.89 -5.93 0.97
N ASP A 70 9.98 -5.94 1.94
CA ASP A 70 9.77 -7.13 2.77
C ASP A 70 9.06 -8.24 1.98
N ASP A 71 9.38 -9.49 2.28
CA ASP A 71 8.98 -10.65 1.46
C ASP A 71 7.45 -10.82 1.36
N ASP A 72 6.71 -10.36 2.36
CA ASP A 72 5.24 -10.35 2.38
C ASP A 72 4.60 -9.20 1.59
N HIS A 73 5.44 -8.38 0.93
CA HIS A 73 5.05 -7.34 -0.03
C HIS A 73 5.62 -7.56 -1.44
N ILE A 74 6.67 -8.38 -1.58
CA ILE A 74 7.37 -8.62 -2.87
C ILE A 74 7.49 -10.10 -3.27
N GLY A 75 7.06 -11.03 -2.42
CA GLY A 75 7.31 -12.46 -2.58
C GLY A 75 6.84 -13.01 -3.94
N GLY A 76 7.78 -13.55 -4.72
CA GLY A 76 7.51 -14.17 -6.02
C GLY A 76 7.18 -13.19 -7.14
N PHE A 77 7.32 -11.88 -6.96
CA PHE A 77 7.01 -10.90 -8.00
C PHE A 77 7.87 -11.11 -9.25
N SER A 78 9.14 -11.53 -9.07
CA SER A 78 10.05 -11.77 -10.17
C SER A 78 9.72 -13.00 -10.98
N GLU A 79 8.80 -13.87 -10.56
CA GLU A 79 8.26 -14.96 -11.37
C GLU A 79 6.98 -14.58 -12.11
N PHE A 80 6.25 -13.59 -11.57
CA PHE A 80 4.98 -13.15 -12.12
C PHE A 80 5.12 -12.07 -13.19
N PHE A 81 6.02 -11.11 -12.99
CA PHE A 81 6.14 -9.93 -13.83
C PHE A 81 7.24 -10.04 -14.90
N TYR A 82 6.96 -9.37 -16.02
CA TYR A 82 7.94 -9.06 -17.05
C TYR A 82 8.81 -7.91 -16.54
N LEU A 83 10.11 -8.15 -16.32
CA LEU A 83 11.06 -7.15 -15.83
C LEU A 83 12.03 -6.74 -16.94
N GLN A 84 12.22 -5.44 -17.13
CA GLN A 84 12.97 -4.88 -18.25
C GLN A 84 14.49 -5.00 -18.07
N HIS A 85 15.00 -5.08 -16.83
CA HIS A 85 16.43 -5.02 -16.57
C HIS A 85 17.24 -6.27 -17.00
N ALA A 86 16.60 -7.43 -17.19
CA ALA A 86 17.31 -8.66 -17.57
C ALA A 86 16.46 -9.64 -18.39
N GLU A 87 17.05 -10.22 -19.44
CA GLU A 87 16.40 -11.12 -20.42
C GLU A 87 15.68 -12.32 -19.77
N LYS A 88 16.24 -12.89 -18.70
CA LYS A 88 15.62 -14.03 -17.99
C LYS A 88 14.22 -13.75 -17.42
N TYR A 89 13.85 -12.47 -17.29
CA TYR A 89 12.53 -12.05 -16.82
C TYR A 89 11.59 -11.61 -17.95
N GLN A 90 12.00 -11.74 -19.22
CA GLN A 90 11.31 -11.17 -20.38
C GLN A 90 10.46 -12.20 -21.16
N ASP A 91 9.83 -13.14 -20.46
CA ASP A 91 8.88 -14.11 -21.06
C ASP A 91 7.51 -13.44 -21.32
N GLU A 92 6.92 -13.69 -22.50
CA GLU A 92 5.62 -13.14 -22.90
C GLU A 92 4.45 -13.59 -22.01
N LYS A 93 4.59 -14.71 -21.28
CA LYS A 93 3.60 -15.20 -20.31
C LYS A 93 3.57 -14.40 -19.02
N ARG A 94 4.58 -13.57 -18.77
CA ARG A 94 4.68 -12.73 -17.57
C ARG A 94 3.94 -11.42 -17.76
N VAL A 95 3.35 -10.93 -16.68
CA VAL A 95 2.51 -9.72 -16.72
C VAL A 95 3.37 -8.48 -16.85
N LYS A 96 3.01 -7.56 -17.73
CA LYS A 96 3.77 -6.31 -17.95
C LYS A 96 3.41 -5.24 -16.93
N ILE A 97 4.39 -4.40 -16.61
CA ILE A 97 4.22 -3.23 -15.74
C ILE A 97 4.48 -1.97 -16.59
N ASN A 98 3.43 -1.16 -16.81
CA ASN A 98 3.57 0.09 -17.56
C ASN A 98 4.35 1.14 -16.76
N GLU A 99 3.93 1.46 -15.54
CA GLU A 99 4.67 2.32 -14.62
C GLU A 99 4.95 1.59 -13.29
N LEU A 100 6.22 1.55 -12.89
CA LEU A 100 6.63 1.02 -11.59
C LEU A 100 6.66 2.15 -10.56
N TRP A 101 6.05 1.95 -9.40
CA TRP A 101 6.00 2.95 -8.33
C TRP A 101 6.79 2.43 -7.13
N VAL A 102 7.82 3.16 -6.70
CA VAL A 102 8.70 2.72 -5.59
C VAL A 102 9.18 3.90 -4.74
N PRO A 103 9.34 3.74 -3.41
CA PRO A 103 10.15 4.64 -2.60
C PRO A 103 11.58 4.75 -3.13
N ALA A 104 12.19 5.92 -2.92
CA ALA A 104 13.61 6.12 -3.21
C ALA A 104 14.52 5.12 -2.47
N ALA A 105 14.12 4.65 -1.26
CA ALA A 105 14.84 3.61 -0.52
C ALA A 105 15.13 2.37 -1.37
N ILE A 106 14.14 1.85 -2.10
CA ILE A 106 14.31 0.68 -2.96
C ILE A 106 15.42 0.89 -4.00
N VAL A 107 15.61 2.12 -4.47
CA VAL A 107 16.67 2.46 -5.43
C VAL A 107 18.03 2.53 -4.75
N ILE A 108 18.13 3.10 -3.55
CA ILE A 108 19.42 3.47 -2.92
C ILE A 108 19.92 2.47 -1.89
N GLU A 109 19.06 1.60 -1.38
CA GLU A 109 19.43 0.62 -0.37
C GLU A 109 20.51 -0.32 -0.91
N GLU A 110 21.45 -0.69 -0.06
CA GLU A 110 22.57 -1.57 -0.37
C GLU A 110 22.40 -2.90 0.37
N GLY A 111 23.14 -3.94 -0.03
CA GLY A 111 23.08 -5.22 0.68
C GLY A 111 21.80 -6.06 0.47
N LEU A 112 20.77 -5.54 -0.21
CA LEU A 112 19.60 -6.34 -0.59
C LEU A 112 19.98 -7.61 -1.37
N THR A 113 19.27 -8.70 -1.06
CA THR A 113 19.37 -10.03 -1.68
C THR A 113 18.00 -10.46 -2.22
N GLY A 114 17.92 -11.64 -2.86
CA GLY A 114 16.64 -12.23 -3.29
C GLY A 114 15.76 -11.32 -4.16
N GLU A 115 14.45 -11.35 -3.91
CA GLU A 115 13.46 -10.51 -4.60
C GLU A 115 13.76 -9.01 -4.44
N ALA A 116 14.18 -8.56 -3.26
CA ALA A 116 14.48 -7.16 -3.01
C ALA A 116 15.62 -6.64 -3.90
N ALA A 117 16.66 -7.46 -4.13
CA ALA A 117 17.74 -7.13 -5.05
C ALA A 117 17.26 -7.00 -6.50
N ILE A 118 16.32 -7.86 -6.90
CA ILE A 118 15.73 -7.88 -8.25
C ILE A 118 14.85 -6.65 -8.45
N LEU A 119 14.03 -6.30 -7.45
CA LEU A 119 13.16 -5.12 -7.49
C LEU A 119 13.99 -3.84 -7.61
N ARG A 120 15.06 -3.73 -6.81
CA ARG A 120 16.03 -2.63 -6.93
C ARG A 120 16.65 -2.57 -8.32
N ALA A 121 17.05 -3.71 -8.89
CA ALA A 121 17.64 -3.75 -10.23
C ALA A 121 16.66 -3.24 -11.31
N GLU A 122 15.39 -3.65 -11.24
CA GLU A 122 14.33 -3.16 -12.12
C GLU A 122 14.08 -1.65 -11.95
N ALA A 123 13.95 -1.19 -10.70
CA ALA A 123 13.73 0.22 -10.39
C ALA A 123 14.89 1.09 -10.89
N ARG A 124 16.13 0.68 -10.63
CA ARG A 124 17.33 1.36 -11.12
C ARG A 124 17.39 1.38 -12.64
N TYR A 125 17.06 0.28 -13.31
CA TYR A 125 17.03 0.21 -14.77
C TYR A 125 16.06 1.24 -15.35
N ARG A 126 14.79 1.23 -14.92
CA ARG A 126 13.77 2.17 -15.40
C ARG A 126 14.11 3.62 -15.11
N LEU A 127 14.68 3.90 -13.93
CA LEU A 127 15.10 5.25 -13.57
C LEU A 127 16.26 5.74 -14.45
N LYS A 128 17.21 4.86 -14.79
CA LYS A 128 18.30 5.20 -15.73
C LYS A 128 17.78 5.45 -17.13
N GLU A 129 16.85 4.63 -17.61
CA GLU A 129 16.16 4.84 -18.90
C GLU A 129 15.28 6.10 -18.91
N GLY A 130 14.87 6.59 -17.75
CA GLY A 130 14.13 7.84 -17.61
C GLY A 130 12.65 7.74 -17.98
N LYS A 131 12.05 6.55 -17.90
CA LYS A 131 10.64 6.30 -18.27
C LYS A 131 10.06 5.12 -17.48
N ASN A 132 8.74 4.99 -17.49
CA ASN A 132 8.01 3.82 -16.95
C ASN A 132 8.23 3.59 -15.43
N ILE A 133 8.59 4.63 -14.69
CA ILE A 133 8.80 4.61 -13.24
C ILE A 133 8.40 5.94 -12.59
N ARG A 134 7.88 5.84 -11.38
CA ARG A 134 7.71 6.91 -10.41
C ARG A 134 8.49 6.58 -9.15
N VAL A 135 9.38 7.48 -8.75
CA VAL A 135 10.12 7.36 -7.50
C VAL A 135 9.55 8.32 -6.47
N PHE A 136 9.26 7.83 -5.28
CA PHE A 136 8.72 8.64 -4.20
C PHE A 136 9.82 9.12 -3.27
N SER A 137 9.80 10.43 -2.99
CA SER A 137 10.85 11.19 -2.31
C SER A 137 12.15 11.37 -3.09
N ARG A 138 12.90 12.40 -2.67
CA ARG A 138 14.20 12.80 -3.19
C ARG A 138 15.22 12.96 -2.05
N PRO A 139 15.62 11.88 -1.36
CA PRO A 139 16.73 11.97 -0.41
C PRO A 139 18.00 12.45 -1.11
N ASP A 140 18.87 13.15 -0.37
CA ASP A 140 20.22 13.49 -0.86
C ASP A 140 20.98 12.25 -1.35
N ARG A 141 20.72 11.09 -0.73
CA ARG A 141 21.23 9.78 -1.18
C ARG A 141 20.79 9.39 -2.60
N LEU A 142 19.55 9.70 -3.01
CA LEU A 142 19.10 9.44 -4.39
C LEU A 142 19.83 10.33 -5.39
N LYS A 143 20.05 11.59 -5.03
CA LYS A 143 20.82 12.55 -5.82
C LYS A 143 22.27 12.07 -5.98
N ASP A 144 22.89 11.62 -4.90
CA ASP A 144 24.25 11.09 -4.91
C ASP A 144 24.35 9.80 -5.74
N TRP A 145 23.36 8.90 -5.64
CA TRP A 145 23.30 7.71 -6.46
C TRP A 145 23.18 8.05 -7.96
N LEU A 146 22.27 8.94 -8.34
CA LEU A 146 22.12 9.39 -9.74
C LEU A 146 23.42 9.99 -10.28
N LYS A 147 24.09 10.82 -9.47
CA LYS A 147 25.38 11.42 -9.83
C LYS A 147 26.46 10.35 -10.05
N LYS A 148 26.52 9.30 -9.24
CA LYS A 148 27.44 8.16 -9.42
C LYS A 148 27.16 7.40 -10.72
N GLU A 149 25.90 7.30 -11.13
CA GLU A 149 25.50 6.72 -12.42
C GLU A 149 25.67 7.70 -13.62
N GLY A 150 26.23 8.90 -13.39
CA GLY A 150 26.44 9.91 -14.43
C GLY A 150 25.17 10.62 -14.89
N ILE A 151 24.10 10.61 -14.09
CA ILE A 151 22.80 11.20 -14.41
C ILE A 151 22.58 12.45 -13.56
N ASP A 152 22.23 13.56 -14.22
CA ASP A 152 21.76 14.75 -13.52
C ASP A 152 20.31 14.56 -13.05
N ILE A 153 20.06 14.85 -11.77
CA ILE A 153 18.75 14.75 -11.15
C ILE A 153 17.68 15.61 -11.84
N GLU A 154 18.07 16.73 -12.44
CA GLU A 154 17.11 17.57 -13.17
C GLU A 154 16.55 16.85 -14.40
N GLN A 155 17.29 15.92 -15.01
CA GLN A 155 16.80 15.06 -16.10
C GLN A 155 15.83 13.97 -15.63
N ARG A 156 15.68 13.76 -14.33
CA ARG A 156 14.78 12.75 -13.73
C ARG A 156 13.71 13.37 -12.85
N LYS A 157 13.67 14.70 -12.75
CA LYS A 157 12.76 15.42 -11.84
C LYS A 157 11.29 15.14 -12.12
N ASN A 158 10.91 14.97 -13.38
CA ASN A 158 9.56 14.62 -13.80
C ASN A 158 9.13 13.20 -13.39
N LEU A 159 10.06 12.34 -12.96
CA LEU A 159 9.82 10.97 -12.49
C LEU A 159 9.79 10.85 -10.96
N ILE A 160 10.07 11.94 -10.25
CA ILE A 160 10.14 11.97 -8.79
C ILE A 160 8.94 12.73 -8.25
N THR A 161 8.27 12.19 -7.24
CA THR A 161 7.17 12.87 -6.52
C THR A 161 7.45 12.84 -5.03
N ASP A 162 7.56 14.02 -4.43
CA ASP A 162 7.81 14.18 -3.00
C ASP A 162 6.50 14.16 -2.19
N ALA A 163 6.57 13.74 -0.93
CA ALA A 163 5.46 13.91 0.00
C ALA A 163 4.95 15.35 0.03
N GLY A 164 3.65 15.50 0.28
CA GLY A 164 2.95 16.78 0.19
C GLY A 164 2.46 17.13 -1.23
N ASN A 165 2.78 16.31 -2.24
CA ASN A 165 2.34 16.51 -3.62
C ASN A 165 1.39 15.41 -4.09
N VAL A 166 0.66 15.72 -5.15
CA VAL A 166 -0.18 14.76 -5.88
C VAL A 166 0.65 14.06 -6.95
N VAL A 167 0.34 12.79 -7.21
CA VAL A 167 1.00 12.03 -8.27
C VAL A 167 0.50 12.50 -9.64
N PRO A 168 1.39 12.89 -10.58
CA PRO A 168 0.98 13.31 -11.90
C PRO A 168 0.34 12.17 -12.69
N GLY A 169 -0.61 12.49 -13.58
CA GLY A 169 -1.29 11.50 -14.43
C GLY A 169 -2.52 10.83 -13.78
N PHE A 170 -2.88 11.26 -12.57
CA PHE A 170 -4.08 10.82 -11.84
C PHE A 170 -4.81 12.03 -11.26
N SER A 171 -5.83 12.49 -11.97
CA SER A 171 -6.71 13.57 -11.54
C SER A 171 -8.14 13.07 -11.33
N LYS A 172 -8.84 13.65 -10.35
CA LYS A 172 -10.25 13.32 -10.07
C LYS A 172 -11.15 13.47 -11.31
N THR A 173 -10.93 14.50 -12.12
CA THR A 173 -11.79 14.80 -13.27
C THR A 173 -11.54 13.89 -14.47
N THR A 174 -10.28 13.51 -14.73
CA THR A 174 -9.92 12.74 -15.94
C THR A 174 -9.84 11.25 -15.64
N ASP A 175 -9.29 10.89 -14.49
CA ASP A 175 -8.97 9.51 -14.11
C ASP A 175 -9.92 8.95 -13.06
N GLY A 176 -10.78 9.81 -12.49
CA GLY A 176 -11.69 9.45 -11.41
C GLY A 176 -10.99 9.25 -10.05
N VAL A 177 -9.69 9.56 -9.95
CA VAL A 177 -8.92 9.46 -8.70
C VAL A 177 -7.75 10.45 -8.69
N GLU A 178 -7.43 11.00 -7.51
CA GLU A 178 -6.17 11.70 -7.22
C GLU A 178 -5.42 10.95 -6.13
N PHE A 179 -4.10 10.80 -6.26
CA PHE A 179 -3.24 10.23 -5.22
C PHE A 179 -2.38 11.31 -4.58
N PHE A 180 -2.51 11.51 -3.28
CA PHE A 180 -1.69 12.41 -2.47
C PHE A 180 -0.65 11.62 -1.67
N VAL A 181 0.61 12.02 -1.75
CA VAL A 181 1.73 11.31 -1.10
C VAL A 181 1.95 11.86 0.31
N HIS A 182 1.87 10.99 1.32
CA HIS A 182 2.20 11.31 2.71
C HIS A 182 3.62 10.91 3.09
N SER A 183 4.10 9.79 2.55
CA SER A 183 5.41 9.18 2.85
C SER A 183 5.94 8.44 1.63
N PRO A 184 7.27 8.32 1.42
CA PRO A 184 8.40 8.80 2.24
C PRO A 184 8.64 10.33 2.27
N PHE A 185 9.27 10.82 3.35
CA PHE A 185 9.75 12.21 3.51
C PHE A 185 11.01 12.31 4.40
N ALA A 186 11.60 13.51 4.49
CA ALA A 186 12.64 13.83 5.46
C ALA A 186 12.16 14.88 6.46
N VAL A 187 12.47 14.70 7.75
CA VAL A 187 12.18 15.69 8.81
C VAL A 187 13.46 16.26 9.37
N ARG A 188 13.46 17.56 9.69
CA ARG A 188 14.54 18.19 10.44
C ARG A 188 14.22 18.11 11.93
N HIS A 189 15.12 17.52 12.71
CA HIS A 189 15.06 17.50 14.16
C HIS A 189 16.39 17.99 14.72
N GLU A 190 16.38 19.07 15.52
CA GLU A 190 17.57 19.62 16.19
C GLU A 190 18.79 19.76 15.25
N ASP A 191 18.59 20.40 14.09
CA ASP A 191 19.59 20.61 13.03
C ASP A 191 20.13 19.35 12.34
N LYS A 192 19.59 18.16 12.66
CA LYS A 192 19.83 16.92 11.92
C LYS A 192 18.67 16.61 10.99
N LEU A 193 18.98 16.23 9.76
CA LEU A 193 17.99 15.66 8.85
C LEU A 193 17.80 14.20 9.26
N ILE A 194 16.65 13.86 9.85
CA ILE A 194 16.23 12.48 10.06
C ILE A 194 15.58 12.04 8.76
N ASP A 195 16.29 11.16 8.06
CA ASP A 195 15.84 10.59 6.81
C ASP A 195 14.81 9.48 7.10
N ARG A 196 13.52 9.79 7.01
CA ARG A 196 12.44 8.79 7.03
C ARG A 196 12.21 8.20 5.63
N ASN A 197 13.10 8.39 4.66
CA ASN A 197 12.91 7.86 3.32
C ASN A 197 13.13 6.34 3.21
N GLU A 198 13.57 5.69 4.28
CA GLU A 198 13.56 4.22 4.47
C GLU A 198 12.18 3.69 4.89
N THR A 199 11.17 4.56 4.99
CA THR A 199 9.79 4.17 5.30
C THR A 199 8.99 3.80 4.06
N CYS A 200 7.88 3.09 4.29
CA CYS A 200 6.99 2.62 3.25
C CYS A 200 6.30 3.77 2.50
N LEU A 201 5.82 3.48 1.29
CA LEU A 201 4.92 4.36 0.55
C LEU A 201 3.56 4.49 1.27
N VAL A 202 3.19 5.71 1.67
CA VAL A 202 1.90 6.03 2.29
C VAL A 202 1.19 7.10 1.46
N MET A 203 -0.07 6.84 1.11
CA MET A 203 -0.84 7.69 0.21
C MET A 203 -2.31 7.76 0.59
N GLN A 204 -2.96 8.87 0.22
CA GLN A 204 -4.42 8.95 0.17
C GLN A 204 -4.85 8.92 -1.29
N ALA A 205 -5.72 7.97 -1.66
CA ALA A 205 -6.45 8.00 -2.91
C ALA A 205 -7.81 8.67 -2.67
N THR A 206 -8.09 9.75 -3.40
CA THR A 206 -9.40 10.41 -3.39
C THR A 206 -10.12 10.09 -4.69
N PHE A 207 -11.03 9.13 -4.64
CA PHE A 207 -11.87 8.75 -5.77
C PHE A 207 -12.97 9.79 -5.96
N LEU A 208 -13.26 10.13 -7.21
CA LEU A 208 -14.43 10.89 -7.60
C LEU A 208 -15.32 9.98 -8.46
N PHE A 209 -16.56 9.78 -8.01
CA PHE A 209 -17.59 9.14 -8.83
C PHE A 209 -18.82 10.06 -8.83
N GLU A 210 -19.22 10.49 -10.03
CA GLU A 210 -20.19 11.57 -10.22
C GLU A 210 -19.77 12.84 -9.44
N ASN A 211 -20.47 13.19 -8.37
CA ASN A 211 -20.17 14.37 -7.54
C ASN A 211 -19.73 14.00 -6.11
N ARG A 212 -19.41 12.73 -5.85
CA ARG A 212 -19.04 12.25 -4.52
C ARG A 212 -17.56 11.87 -4.47
N GLU A 213 -16.88 12.40 -3.45
CA GLU A 213 -15.53 11.99 -3.10
C GLU A 213 -15.56 10.81 -2.12
N THR A 214 -14.60 9.90 -2.25
CA THR A 214 -14.39 8.79 -1.32
C THR A 214 -12.89 8.61 -1.12
N MET A 215 -12.46 8.61 0.14
CA MET A 215 -11.06 8.63 0.51
C MET A 215 -10.60 7.25 0.98
N PHE A 216 -9.49 6.77 0.42
CA PHE A 216 -8.84 5.53 0.81
C PHE A 216 -7.42 5.84 1.27
N LEU A 217 -7.06 5.42 2.50
CA LEU A 217 -5.69 5.48 3.00
C LEU A 217 -4.95 4.17 2.75
N LEU A 218 -3.88 4.26 1.96
CA LEU A 218 -2.92 3.21 1.63
C LEU A 218 -1.72 3.37 2.55
N THR A 219 -1.53 2.44 3.48
CA THR A 219 -0.65 2.71 4.63
C THR A 219 0.50 1.74 4.81
N ALA A 220 0.60 0.70 3.98
CA ALA A 220 1.65 -0.32 4.08
C ALA A 220 1.88 -0.75 5.53
N ASP A 221 3.15 -0.77 5.97
CA ASP A 221 3.57 -1.23 7.29
C ASP A 221 4.02 -0.09 8.21
N THR A 222 3.32 1.03 8.08
CA THR A 222 3.61 2.27 8.80
C THR A 222 3.50 2.10 10.32
N HIS A 223 4.59 2.45 11.00
CA HIS A 223 4.72 2.44 12.45
C HIS A 223 4.17 3.73 13.09
N TYR A 224 3.85 3.69 14.39
CA TYR A 224 3.20 4.79 15.11
C TYR A 224 3.99 6.11 15.07
N ASP A 225 5.32 6.04 15.06
CA ASP A 225 6.20 7.21 15.05
C ASP A 225 6.24 7.90 13.68
N VAL A 226 6.13 7.13 12.59
CA VAL A 226 5.93 7.67 11.24
C VAL A 226 4.55 8.31 11.13
N TRP A 227 3.51 7.68 11.69
CA TRP A 227 2.17 8.28 11.74
C TRP A 227 2.14 9.59 12.54
N LYS A 228 2.86 9.64 13.66
CA LYS A 228 3.04 10.88 14.42
C LYS A 228 3.60 12.00 13.56
N ASP A 229 4.66 11.72 12.80
CA ASP A 229 5.28 12.69 11.89
C ASP A 229 4.29 13.12 10.78
N ILE A 230 3.61 12.18 10.11
CA ILE A 230 2.60 12.46 9.07
C ILE A 230 1.48 13.36 9.60
N VAL A 231 0.93 13.05 10.78
CA VAL A 231 -0.15 13.82 11.40
C VAL A 231 0.32 15.24 11.74
N ASN A 232 1.50 15.37 12.34
CA ASN A 232 2.04 16.66 12.74
C ASN A 232 2.38 17.54 11.53
N ILE A 233 2.99 16.97 10.48
CA ILE A 233 3.25 17.67 9.20
C ILE A 233 1.93 18.12 8.57
N THR A 234 0.93 17.24 8.52
CA THR A 234 -0.38 17.54 7.92
C THR A 234 -1.08 18.70 8.65
N LYS A 235 -1.05 18.70 10.00
CA LYS A 235 -1.59 19.79 10.83
C LYS A 235 -0.80 21.08 10.64
N TYR A 236 0.52 21.01 10.62
CA TYR A 236 1.39 22.17 10.40
C TYR A 236 1.05 22.89 9.08
N HIS A 237 0.77 22.12 8.02
CA HIS A 237 0.35 22.63 6.72
C HIS A 237 -1.16 22.94 6.60
N LYS A 238 -1.95 22.78 7.68
CA LYS A 238 -3.41 23.01 7.69
C LYS A 238 -4.14 22.22 6.59
N ASN A 239 -3.75 20.96 6.43
CA ASN A 239 -4.21 20.09 5.35
C ASN A 239 -4.88 18.81 5.87
N GLU A 240 -5.56 18.91 7.02
CA GLU A 240 -6.15 17.80 7.77
C GLU A 240 -7.06 16.90 6.93
N LYS A 241 -7.72 17.45 5.91
CA LYS A 241 -8.53 16.69 4.94
C LYS A 241 -7.77 15.56 4.23
N ARG A 242 -6.45 15.64 4.13
CA ARG A 242 -5.61 14.58 3.52
C ARG A 242 -5.49 13.33 4.38
N LEU A 243 -5.99 13.37 5.61
CA LEU A 243 -6.05 12.23 6.52
C LEU A 243 -7.49 11.82 6.84
N GLU A 244 -8.49 12.39 6.18
CA GLU A 244 -9.86 11.86 6.19
C GLU A 244 -9.93 10.56 5.40
N TRP A 245 -10.79 9.64 5.83
CA TRP A 245 -10.91 8.32 5.20
C TRP A 245 -12.31 7.74 5.29
N ASP A 246 -12.70 7.06 4.21
CA ASP A 246 -13.85 6.15 4.14
C ASP A 246 -13.39 4.69 4.10
N VAL A 247 -12.18 4.44 3.60
CA VAL A 247 -11.51 3.13 3.64
C VAL A 247 -10.11 3.31 4.21
N PHE A 248 -9.71 2.46 5.14
CA PHE A 248 -8.39 2.50 5.76
C PHE A 248 -7.79 1.09 5.74
N LYS A 249 -6.72 0.87 4.95
CA LYS A 249 -5.91 -0.34 5.11
C LYS A 249 -5.17 -0.20 6.43
N ILE A 250 -5.42 -1.07 7.40
CA ILE A 250 -4.77 -1.01 8.71
C ILE A 250 -3.28 -1.28 8.51
N SER A 251 -2.45 -0.42 9.08
CA SER A 251 -1.00 -0.53 8.91
C SER A 251 -0.45 -1.81 9.55
N HIS A 252 0.54 -2.42 8.89
CA HIS A 252 1.34 -3.52 9.44
C HIS A 252 0.48 -4.67 9.96
N HIS A 253 -0.46 -5.12 9.13
CA HIS A 253 -1.31 -6.29 9.38
C HIS A 253 -2.03 -6.29 10.74
N CYS A 254 -2.45 -5.11 11.23
CA CYS A 254 -3.04 -4.94 12.57
C CYS A 254 -2.05 -5.15 13.72
N SER A 255 -0.82 -4.65 13.55
CA SER A 255 0.17 -4.57 14.61
C SER A 255 -0.17 -3.51 15.65
N TYR A 256 0.12 -3.79 16.93
CA TYR A 256 0.09 -2.76 17.97
C TYR A 256 1.10 -1.65 17.71
N THR A 257 2.19 -1.95 17.01
CA THR A 257 3.26 -0.99 16.70
C THR A 257 2.83 0.09 15.71
N ALA A 258 1.70 -0.09 15.02
CA ALA A 258 1.05 0.97 14.24
C ALA A 258 0.30 1.99 15.14
N LEU A 259 0.01 1.63 16.39
CA LEU A 259 -0.76 2.44 17.35
C LEU A 259 0.14 3.08 18.41
N ASN A 260 1.05 2.30 18.99
CA ASN A 260 1.91 2.72 20.09
C ASN A 260 3.13 1.79 20.23
N GLU A 261 4.08 2.16 21.11
CA GLU A 261 5.25 1.36 21.46
C GLU A 261 4.90 0.12 22.30
N GLU A 262 3.81 0.18 23.06
CA GLU A 262 3.38 -0.91 23.95
C GLU A 262 2.05 -1.50 23.51
N LYS A 263 1.95 -2.84 23.55
CA LYS A 263 0.78 -3.61 23.10
C LYS A 263 -0.50 -3.34 23.93
N GLY A 264 -0.37 -2.89 25.18
CA GLY A 264 -1.48 -2.83 26.13
C GLY A 264 -1.93 -4.22 26.60
N LYS A 265 -2.79 -4.28 27.62
CA LYS A 265 -3.30 -5.56 28.17
C LYS A 265 -4.44 -6.13 27.33
N ASP A 266 -5.56 -5.42 27.29
CA ASP A 266 -6.77 -5.85 26.56
C ASP A 266 -6.97 -5.09 25.26
N LYS A 267 -6.45 -3.86 25.20
CA LYS A 267 -6.54 -2.96 24.06
C LYS A 267 -5.28 -2.11 24.00
N THR A 268 -4.70 -1.96 22.81
CA THR A 268 -3.59 -1.04 22.60
C THR A 268 -4.14 0.38 22.65
N VAL A 269 -3.60 1.21 23.55
CA VAL A 269 -3.95 2.63 23.59
C VAL A 269 -3.07 3.34 22.57
N PRO A 270 -3.62 3.95 21.50
CA PRO A 270 -2.80 4.69 20.55
C PRO A 270 -2.15 5.92 21.18
N ILE A 271 -1.03 6.37 20.62
CA ILE A 271 -0.56 7.74 20.87
C ILE A 271 -1.59 8.78 20.36
N GLU A 272 -1.52 10.01 20.86
CA GLU A 272 -2.53 11.04 20.58
C GLU A 272 -2.67 11.38 19.09
N GLU A 273 -1.57 11.40 18.34
CA GLU A 273 -1.59 11.63 16.89
C GLU A 273 -2.31 10.52 16.13
N VAL A 274 -2.05 9.27 16.49
CA VAL A 274 -2.71 8.11 15.86
C VAL A 274 -4.18 8.05 16.27
N LYS A 275 -4.51 8.34 17.52
CA LYS A 275 -5.90 8.51 17.98
C LYS A 275 -6.63 9.58 17.17
N TRP A 276 -5.98 10.72 16.97
CA TRP A 276 -6.52 11.81 16.18
C TRP A 276 -6.74 11.41 14.71
N LEU A 277 -5.84 10.63 14.11
CA LEU A 277 -5.98 10.11 12.75
C LEU A 277 -7.23 9.23 12.62
N PHE A 278 -7.47 8.31 13.55
CA PHE A 278 -8.66 7.45 13.49
C PHE A 278 -9.96 8.20 13.76
N ASN A 279 -9.92 9.33 14.47
CA ASN A 279 -11.06 10.26 14.57
C ASN A 279 -11.38 11.00 13.26
N LYS A 280 -10.59 10.82 12.19
CA LYS A 280 -10.88 11.33 10.84
C LYS A 280 -11.63 10.34 9.95
N GLY A 281 -12.07 9.21 10.52
CA GLY A 281 -12.95 8.27 9.83
C GLY A 281 -14.33 8.84 9.61
N ASN A 282 -14.80 8.77 8.36
CA ASN A 282 -16.17 9.13 8.02
C ASN A 282 -17.17 8.06 8.48
N LYS A 283 -18.43 8.46 8.62
CA LYS A 283 -19.51 7.53 8.97
C LYS A 283 -19.58 6.38 7.96
N LYS A 284 -19.74 5.15 8.46
CA LYS A 284 -19.71 3.89 7.69
C LYS A 284 -18.34 3.57 7.09
N GLY A 285 -17.27 4.09 7.68
CA GLY A 285 -15.90 3.79 7.26
C GLY A 285 -15.55 2.31 7.36
N LEU A 286 -14.66 1.85 6.49
CA LEU A 286 -14.19 0.48 6.41
C LEU A 286 -12.72 0.39 6.85
N LEU A 287 -12.47 -0.39 7.90
CA LEU A 287 -11.14 -0.69 8.42
C LEU A 287 -10.75 -2.10 7.97
N ILE A 288 -9.73 -2.22 7.13
CA ILE A 288 -9.35 -3.48 6.49
C ILE A 288 -7.99 -3.96 7.00
N SER A 289 -7.96 -5.09 7.70
CA SER A 289 -6.74 -5.80 8.09
C SER A 289 -6.41 -6.86 7.03
N THR A 290 -5.30 -6.67 6.33
CA THR A 290 -4.70 -7.67 5.43
C THR A 290 -3.87 -8.65 6.24
N SER A 291 -4.52 -9.52 7.01
CA SER A 291 -3.83 -10.40 7.96
C SER A 291 -4.44 -11.80 7.98
N LYS A 292 -3.72 -12.72 8.63
CA LYS A 292 -4.28 -13.94 9.23
C LYS A 292 -5.46 -13.59 10.14
N PRO A 293 -6.30 -14.58 10.52
CA PRO A 293 -7.35 -14.36 11.51
C PRO A 293 -6.79 -13.75 12.81
N ILE A 294 -7.56 -12.89 13.45
CA ILE A 294 -7.12 -12.24 14.69
C ILE A 294 -6.97 -13.30 15.79
N PRO A 295 -5.82 -13.39 16.47
CA PRO A 295 -5.61 -14.41 17.49
C PRO A 295 -6.55 -14.20 18.69
N ASN A 296 -6.86 -15.30 19.35
CA ASN A 296 -7.61 -15.32 20.61
C ASN A 296 -6.72 -15.18 21.85
N ASN A 297 -5.39 -15.11 21.66
CA ASN A 297 -4.38 -14.98 22.70
C ASN A 297 -3.36 -13.89 22.33
N ASP A 298 -2.38 -13.69 23.20
CA ASP A 298 -1.40 -12.59 23.12
C ASP A 298 0.05 -13.08 22.94
N GLU A 299 0.23 -14.37 22.62
CA GLU A 299 1.53 -15.05 22.57
C GLU A 299 2.36 -14.62 21.35
N ASP A 300 1.69 -14.27 20.25
CA ASP A 300 2.36 -13.90 19.01
C ASP A 300 3.09 -12.55 19.14
N LYS A 301 4.38 -12.59 18.77
CA LYS A 301 5.21 -11.39 18.64
C LYS A 301 4.87 -10.62 17.38
N GLN A 302 4.61 -11.34 16.28
CA GLN A 302 4.25 -10.78 14.99
C GLN A 302 2.75 -10.44 14.92
N PRO A 303 2.35 -9.44 14.11
CA PRO A 303 0.94 -9.13 13.90
C PRO A 303 0.20 -10.30 13.23
N PRO A 304 -1.15 -10.31 13.23
CA PRO A 304 -2.03 -9.35 13.88
C PRO A 304 -2.04 -9.50 15.40
N HIS A 305 -2.30 -8.40 16.12
CA HIS A 305 -2.45 -8.45 17.58
C HIS A 305 -3.89 -8.21 18.00
N ARG A 306 -4.41 -9.07 18.88
CA ARG A 306 -5.77 -8.98 19.43
C ARG A 306 -6.06 -7.63 20.07
N GLN A 307 -5.11 -7.06 20.81
CA GLN A 307 -5.25 -5.76 21.48
C GLN A 307 -5.38 -4.59 20.50
N ALA A 308 -4.65 -4.65 19.39
CA ALA A 308 -4.76 -3.66 18.32
C ALA A 308 -6.10 -3.81 17.61
N ALA A 309 -6.51 -5.05 17.30
CA ALA A 309 -7.82 -5.34 16.70
C ALA A 309 -8.97 -4.83 17.57
N ASN A 310 -8.87 -4.94 18.90
CA ASN A 310 -9.88 -4.39 19.82
C ASN A 310 -9.99 -2.86 19.71
N TYR A 311 -8.87 -2.14 19.54
CA TYR A 311 -8.92 -0.71 19.27
C TYR A 311 -9.63 -0.40 17.94
N TYR A 312 -9.27 -1.09 16.86
CA TYR A 312 -9.89 -0.84 15.56
C TYR A 312 -11.38 -1.21 15.52
N LYS A 313 -11.79 -2.25 16.25
CA LYS A 313 -13.21 -2.61 16.41
C LYS A 313 -14.00 -1.50 17.12
N ASP A 314 -13.44 -0.87 18.15
CA ASP A 314 -14.06 0.27 18.81
C ASP A 314 -14.17 1.47 17.85
N VAL A 315 -13.10 1.78 17.09
CA VAL A 315 -13.13 2.84 16.07
C VAL A 315 -14.22 2.58 15.02
N ALA A 316 -14.32 1.34 14.52
CA ALA A 316 -15.35 0.96 13.55
C ALA A 316 -16.76 1.13 14.14
N TYR A 317 -16.97 0.71 15.39
CA TYR A 317 -18.25 0.85 16.08
C TYR A 317 -18.67 2.32 16.23
N ASP A 318 -17.75 3.18 16.65
CA ASP A 318 -18.01 4.61 16.89
C ASP A 318 -18.47 5.37 15.64
N ILE A 319 -18.06 4.91 14.45
CA ILE A 319 -18.43 5.52 13.16
C ILE A 319 -19.54 4.77 12.41
N ASP A 320 -20.23 3.80 13.02
CA ASP A 320 -21.22 2.94 12.35
C ASP A 320 -20.61 2.22 11.12
N GLY A 321 -19.33 1.88 11.23
CA GLY A 321 -18.49 1.28 10.19
C GLY A 321 -18.25 -0.21 10.39
N GLU A 322 -17.27 -0.74 9.67
CA GLU A 322 -16.93 -2.16 9.71
C GLU A 322 -15.42 -2.39 9.83
N PHE A 323 -15.04 -3.31 10.71
CA PHE A 323 -13.70 -3.90 10.75
C PHE A 323 -13.73 -5.25 10.02
N LYS A 324 -12.83 -5.46 9.06
CA LYS A 324 -12.73 -6.70 8.27
C LYS A 324 -11.30 -7.21 8.20
N VAL A 325 -11.17 -8.53 8.16
CA VAL A 325 -9.90 -9.24 8.02
C VAL A 325 -9.96 -10.07 6.75
N THR A 326 -8.94 -10.00 5.90
CA THR A 326 -8.95 -10.68 4.59
C THR A 326 -9.06 -12.19 4.74
N MET A 327 -8.32 -12.80 5.68
CA MET A 327 -8.40 -14.25 5.93
C MET A 327 -9.63 -14.70 6.71
N GLU A 328 -10.50 -13.79 7.17
CA GLU A 328 -11.80 -14.11 7.79
C GLU A 328 -12.98 -13.84 6.85
N HIS A 329 -12.73 -13.26 5.66
CA HIS A 329 -13.78 -12.85 4.74
C HIS A 329 -13.94 -13.83 3.57
N PRO A 330 -15.17 -14.30 3.24
CA PRO A 330 -16.39 -14.19 4.04
C PRO A 330 -16.40 -15.17 5.22
N SER A 331 -15.49 -16.14 5.26
CA SER A 331 -15.26 -17.04 6.39
C SER A 331 -13.81 -17.50 6.45
N GLU A 332 -13.34 -17.88 7.64
CA GLU A 332 -11.98 -18.40 7.85
C GLU A 332 -11.71 -19.73 7.13
N ILE A 333 -12.75 -20.54 6.91
CA ILE A 333 -12.62 -21.86 6.28
C ILE A 333 -12.45 -21.73 4.76
N ASN A 334 -13.02 -20.68 4.16
CA ASN A 334 -12.96 -20.43 2.73
C ASN A 334 -12.85 -18.93 2.45
N PRO A 335 -11.70 -18.32 2.77
CA PRO A 335 -11.50 -16.90 2.54
C PRO A 335 -11.49 -16.61 1.04
N LYS A 336 -12.08 -15.48 0.66
CA LYS A 336 -12.20 -14.99 -0.71
C LYS A 336 -11.74 -13.53 -0.77
N PRO A 337 -11.42 -13.00 -1.97
CA PRO A 337 -11.10 -11.58 -2.11
C PRO A 337 -12.19 -10.68 -1.53
N LEU A 338 -11.77 -9.72 -0.70
CA LEU A 338 -12.63 -8.71 -0.12
C LEU A 338 -12.74 -7.55 -1.12
N VAL A 339 -13.95 -7.31 -1.63
CA VAL A 339 -14.19 -6.35 -2.72
C VAL A 339 -15.00 -5.16 -2.22
N ILE A 340 -14.43 -3.96 -2.30
CA ILE A 340 -15.11 -2.70 -2.03
C ILE A 340 -15.43 -2.02 -3.36
N THR A 341 -16.69 -1.65 -3.57
CA THR A 341 -17.13 -0.84 -4.71
C THR A 341 -17.26 0.62 -4.30
N ILE A 342 -16.87 1.54 -5.18
CA ILE A 342 -17.01 2.98 -4.98
C ILE A 342 -17.82 3.56 -6.13
N ASP A 343 -19.03 4.00 -5.80
CA ASP A 343 -20.01 4.62 -6.70
C ASP A 343 -20.71 5.83 -6.02
N GLY A 344 -21.90 6.22 -6.48
CA GLY A 344 -22.67 7.34 -5.90
C GLY A 344 -23.05 7.13 -4.42
N PHE A 345 -23.02 5.88 -3.92
CA PHE A 345 -23.26 5.56 -2.52
C PHE A 345 -21.99 5.62 -1.66
N GLY A 346 -20.82 5.90 -2.26
CA GLY A 346 -19.51 5.89 -1.60
C GLY A 346 -18.92 4.48 -1.56
N ALA A 347 -17.99 4.24 -0.62
CA ALA A 347 -17.41 2.92 -0.42
C ALA A 347 -18.43 1.95 0.19
N THR A 348 -18.66 0.83 -0.49
CA THR A 348 -19.53 -0.25 0.01
C THR A 348 -18.83 -1.60 -0.14
N LEU A 349 -18.83 -2.40 0.93
CA LEU A 349 -18.36 -3.77 0.86
C LEU A 349 -19.34 -4.63 0.04
N LYS A 350 -18.86 -5.26 -1.02
CA LYS A 350 -19.65 -6.20 -1.83
C LYS A 350 -19.95 -7.44 -0.99
N LYS A 351 -21.23 -7.80 -0.87
CA LYS A 351 -21.64 -9.04 -0.21
C LYS A 351 -21.16 -10.24 -1.03
N SER A 352 -20.40 -11.11 -0.40
CA SER A 352 -20.02 -12.40 -0.98
C SER A 352 -21.25 -13.32 -0.96
N ILE A 353 -21.59 -13.89 -2.12
CA ILE A 353 -22.64 -14.92 -2.26
C ILE A 353 -22.03 -16.30 -1.99
#